data_AF-A0A2E5PPT6-F1
#
_entry.id   AF-A0A2E5PPT6-F1
#
_cell.length_a   1.000
_cell.length_b   1.000
_cell.length_c   1.000
_cell.angle_alpha   90.00
_cell.angle_beta   90.00
_cell.angle_gamma   90.00
#
_symmetry.space_group_name_H-M   'P 1'
#
loop_
_entity.id
_entity.type
_entity.pdbx_description
1 polymer ?
#
loop_
_entity_poly.entity_id
_entity_poly.type
_entity_poly.pdbx_seq_one_letter_code
_entity_poly.pdbx_strand_id
1 'polypeptide(L)'
;MKKALVIITAVTAMLTLGACVTSDQAAKASKAPKFMTAKEMAKAFKKGSITCNNVLADGTKVQDFYYKDKTAWSGNLDRNIGDKIKQGEWKIMGPGLRIKDHKKKKPYGKWFNLAKTGKKSYTAYDGSGKKYMTMK
;
A
#
# COMPACT_ATOMS: atom_id res chain seq x y z
N MET A 1 39.87 -56.75 4.48
CA MET A 1 39.45 -55.39 4.87
C MET A 1 37.93 -55.33 4.85
N LYS A 2 37.30 -55.51 6.01
CA LYS A 2 35.84 -55.59 6.21
C LYS A 2 35.36 -54.27 6.77
N LYS A 3 34.43 -53.58 6.12
CA LYS A 3 33.73 -52.43 6.71
C LYS A 3 32.38 -52.92 7.22
N ALA A 4 32.31 -53.08 8.54
CA ALA A 4 31.15 -53.56 9.26
C ALA A 4 30.11 -52.44 9.39
N LEU A 5 28.89 -52.74 8.93
CA LEU A 5 27.68 -51.98 9.18
C LEU A 5 27.23 -52.29 10.61
N VAL A 6 27.22 -51.30 11.50
CA VAL A 6 26.66 -51.44 12.85
C VAL A 6 25.56 -50.40 13.01
N ILE A 7 24.34 -50.91 13.15
CA ILE A 7 23.12 -50.18 13.49
C ILE A 7 23.12 -50.03 15.03
N ILE A 8 22.94 -48.81 15.53
CA ILE A 8 22.66 -48.56 16.95
C ILE A 8 21.37 -47.76 17.07
N THR A 9 20.35 -48.44 17.57
CA THR A 9 19.16 -47.87 18.23
C THR A 9 19.55 -47.23 19.56
N ALA A 10 19.10 -46.00 19.83
CA ALA A 10 18.84 -45.52 21.19
C ALA A 10 17.84 -44.35 21.17
N VAL A 11 16.69 -44.55 21.82
CA VAL A 11 15.69 -43.54 22.18
C VAL A 11 16.03 -43.03 23.59
N THR A 12 15.54 -41.83 23.93
CA THR A 12 15.54 -41.08 25.22
C THR A 12 16.60 -39.98 25.30
N ALA A 13 16.35 -38.77 25.84
CA ALA A 13 15.15 -38.07 26.28
C ALA A 13 15.53 -36.59 26.53
N MET A 14 14.52 -35.79 26.88
CA MET A 14 14.58 -34.54 27.65
C MET A 14 14.93 -33.21 26.96
N LEU A 15 13.94 -32.32 27.10
CA LEU A 15 14.04 -30.87 27.10
C LEU A 15 15.27 -30.37 27.86
N THR A 16 16.01 -29.42 27.28
CA THR A 16 16.13 -28.03 27.79
C THR A 16 16.95 -27.14 26.86
N LEU A 17 16.34 -26.01 26.50
CA LEU A 17 16.90 -24.68 26.20
C LEU A 17 18.27 -24.58 25.49
N GLY A 18 18.23 -24.16 24.22
CA GLY A 18 19.40 -23.59 23.55
C GLY A 18 19.23 -23.41 22.05
N ALA A 19 18.95 -22.18 21.64
CA ALA A 19 19.28 -21.57 20.35
C ALA A 19 18.91 -22.32 19.04
N CYS A 20 17.86 -21.78 18.40
CA CYS A 20 17.80 -21.39 16.99
C CYS A 20 17.92 -22.47 15.88
N VAL A 21 16.95 -22.37 14.97
CA VAL A 21 17.04 -22.54 13.50
C VAL A 21 16.18 -23.67 12.93
N THR A 22 15.33 -23.25 11.99
CA THR A 22 14.58 -23.99 10.96
C THR A 22 13.41 -24.85 11.46
N SER A 23 12.15 -24.62 11.10
CA SER A 23 11.62 -24.15 9.82
C SER A 23 10.22 -23.54 9.98
N ASP A 24 10.12 -22.29 10.43
CA ASP A 24 8.94 -21.47 10.19
C ASP A 24 9.03 -20.85 8.78
N GLN A 25 8.99 -21.70 7.76
CA GLN A 25 8.50 -21.29 6.43
C GLN A 25 7.04 -21.72 6.28
N ALA A 26 6.24 -21.53 7.34
CA ALA A 26 4.85 -21.18 7.13
C ALA A 26 4.85 -19.80 6.47
N ALA A 27 4.70 -19.82 5.14
CA ALA A 27 4.49 -18.66 4.31
C ALA A 27 3.72 -17.58 5.07
N LYS A 28 4.29 -16.38 5.16
CA LYS A 28 3.55 -15.17 5.52
C LYS A 28 2.41 -15.03 4.51
N ALA A 29 1.28 -15.70 4.78
CA ALA A 29 0.01 -15.44 4.14
C ALA A 29 -0.22 -13.95 4.37
N SER A 30 0.06 -13.18 3.33
CA SER A 30 0.09 -11.74 3.39
C SER A 30 -1.35 -11.34 3.69
N LYS A 31 -1.66 -11.03 4.96
CA LYS A 31 -3.01 -10.63 5.36
C LYS A 31 -3.47 -9.59 4.35
N ALA A 32 -4.55 -9.88 3.64
CA ALA A 32 -5.06 -9.00 2.61
C ALA A 32 -5.24 -7.59 3.19
N PRO A 33 -4.86 -6.53 2.46
CA PRO A 33 -4.94 -5.17 2.97
C PRO A 33 -6.40 -4.84 3.33
N LYS A 34 -6.62 -4.39 4.56
CA LYS A 34 -7.94 -3.89 4.98
C LYS A 34 -8.15 -2.50 4.38
N PHE A 35 -8.98 -2.43 3.36
CA PHE A 35 -9.32 -1.17 2.69
C PHE A 35 -10.23 -0.29 3.54
N MET A 36 -10.08 1.02 3.38
CA MET A 36 -10.90 2.03 4.02
C MET A 36 -12.30 2.05 3.42
N THR A 37 -13.28 2.30 4.27
CA THR A 37 -14.65 2.62 3.85
C THR A 37 -14.73 4.03 3.25
N ALA A 38 -15.81 4.31 2.52
CA ALA A 38 -16.09 5.64 1.97
C ALA A 38 -16.09 6.74 3.05
N LYS A 39 -16.64 6.43 4.24
CA LYS A 39 -16.72 7.36 5.37
C LYS A 39 -15.35 7.67 5.95
N GLU A 40 -14.45 6.68 5.99
CA GLU A 40 -13.06 6.87 6.43
C GLU A 40 -12.26 7.67 5.41
N MET A 41 -12.45 7.41 4.12
CA MET A 41 -11.82 8.22 3.05
C MET A 41 -12.30 9.67 3.12
N ALA A 42 -13.60 9.90 3.16
CA ALA A 42 -14.14 11.27 3.25
C ALA A 42 -13.63 12.03 4.48
N LYS A 43 -13.44 11.34 5.62
CA LYS A 43 -12.83 11.94 6.82
C LYS A 43 -11.37 12.32 6.58
N ALA A 44 -10.59 11.46 5.94
CA ALA A 44 -9.19 11.74 5.60
C ALA A 44 -9.07 12.96 4.67
N PHE A 45 -10.02 13.12 3.74
CA PHE A 45 -10.08 14.22 2.78
C PHE A 45 -10.92 15.44 3.23
N LYS A 46 -11.46 15.43 4.45
CA LYS A 46 -12.43 16.43 4.95
C LYS A 46 -11.86 17.84 5.10
N LYS A 47 -10.57 17.98 5.45
CA LYS A 47 -9.99 19.27 5.84
C LYS A 47 -9.56 20.17 4.68
N GLY A 48 -9.70 19.74 3.43
CA GLY A 48 -9.35 20.55 2.26
C GLY A 48 -7.84 20.72 2.08
N SER A 49 -7.40 20.82 0.83
CA SER A 49 -6.00 21.07 0.44
C SER A 49 -5.00 20.19 1.20
N ILE A 50 -4.97 18.90 0.85
CA ILE A 50 -4.02 17.96 1.45
C ILE A 50 -2.75 17.97 0.61
N THR A 51 -1.61 18.16 1.26
CA THR A 51 -0.32 17.84 0.66
C THR A 51 0.08 16.44 1.09
N CYS A 52 0.37 15.57 0.13
CA CYS A 52 0.93 14.24 0.40
C CYS A 52 2.30 14.09 -0.26
N ASN A 53 3.28 13.65 0.52
CA ASN A 53 4.59 13.26 0.01
C ASN A 53 4.53 11.77 -0.36
N ASN A 54 4.36 11.51 -1.65
CA ASN A 54 4.01 10.21 -2.18
C ASN A 54 5.22 9.50 -2.77
N VAL A 55 5.18 8.16 -2.72
CA VAL A 55 6.12 7.29 -3.43
C VAL A 55 5.32 6.37 -4.32
N LEU A 56 5.52 6.48 -5.63
CA LEU A 56 4.88 5.61 -6.63
C LEU A 56 5.44 4.18 -6.52
N ALA A 57 4.75 3.22 -7.14
CA ALA A 57 5.15 1.82 -7.12
C ALA A 57 6.56 1.56 -7.70
N ASP A 58 7.00 2.41 -8.63
CA ASP A 58 8.35 2.38 -9.23
C ASP A 58 9.43 3.08 -8.38
N GLY A 59 9.07 3.61 -7.21
CA GLY A 59 9.97 4.34 -6.32
C GLY A 59 10.06 5.84 -6.56
N THR A 60 9.41 6.37 -7.60
CA THR A 60 9.40 7.80 -7.90
C THR A 60 8.74 8.58 -6.77
N LYS A 61 9.44 9.58 -6.23
CA LYS A 61 8.90 10.50 -5.23
C LYS A 61 8.13 11.61 -5.95
N VAL A 62 6.91 11.87 -5.49
CA VAL A 62 6.06 12.95 -6.02
C VAL A 62 5.40 13.67 -4.85
N GLN A 63 5.07 14.94 -5.04
CA GLN A 63 4.31 15.70 -4.05
C GLN A 63 2.96 16.06 -4.65
N ASP A 64 1.90 15.58 -4.02
CA ASP A 64 0.53 15.79 -4.50
C ASP A 64 -0.18 16.83 -3.63
N PHE A 65 -0.83 17.78 -4.26
CA PHE A 65 -1.63 18.83 -3.64
C PHE A 65 -3.09 18.63 -4.04
N TYR A 66 -3.90 18.12 -3.13
CA TYR A 66 -5.31 17.81 -3.33
C TYR A 66 -6.19 18.99 -2.92
N TYR A 67 -6.42 19.94 -3.83
CA TYR A 67 -7.30 21.08 -3.60
C TYR A 67 -8.76 20.64 -3.61
N LYS A 68 -9.54 21.16 -2.66
CA LYS A 68 -10.97 20.87 -2.56
C LYS A 68 -11.74 21.95 -3.30
N ASP A 69 -12.56 21.57 -4.27
CA ASP A 69 -13.37 22.56 -5.00
C ASP A 69 -14.65 22.90 -4.23
N LYS A 70 -15.63 22.00 -4.19
CA LYS A 70 -16.95 22.25 -3.55
C LYS A 70 -17.35 21.24 -2.48
N THR A 71 -16.92 19.97 -2.60
CA THR A 71 -17.29 18.90 -1.67
C THR A 71 -16.06 18.14 -1.19
N ALA A 72 -16.17 17.41 -0.07
CA ALA A 72 -15.08 16.55 0.43
C ALA A 72 -14.81 15.31 -0.46
N TRP A 73 -15.50 15.20 -1.60
CA TRP A 73 -15.47 14.04 -2.48
C TRP A 73 -14.79 14.31 -3.82
N SER A 74 -14.42 15.55 -4.14
CA SER A 74 -13.72 15.87 -5.38
C SER A 74 -13.03 17.23 -5.34
N GLY A 75 -12.03 17.37 -6.19
CA GLY A 75 -11.48 18.67 -6.54
C GLY A 75 -10.27 18.57 -7.45
N ASN A 76 -9.50 19.64 -7.54
CA ASN A 76 -8.28 19.71 -8.34
C ASN A 76 -7.09 19.06 -7.64
N LEU A 77 -6.13 18.59 -8.43
CA LEU A 77 -4.88 17.98 -8.00
C LEU A 77 -3.72 18.60 -8.77
N ASP A 78 -2.71 19.08 -8.08
CA ASP A 78 -1.39 19.27 -8.67
C ASP A 78 -0.43 18.19 -8.18
N ARG A 79 0.26 17.54 -9.11
CA ARG A 79 1.35 16.61 -8.81
C ARG A 79 2.67 17.21 -9.24
N ASN A 80 3.53 17.48 -8.27
CA ASN A 80 4.90 17.89 -8.50
C ASN A 80 5.80 16.65 -8.66
N ILE A 81 6.57 16.61 -9.76
CA ILE A 81 7.53 15.57 -10.11
C ILE A 81 8.85 16.27 -10.48
N GLY A 82 9.67 16.56 -9.48
CA GLY A 82 10.89 17.37 -9.67
C GLY A 82 10.53 18.79 -10.09
N ASP A 83 10.90 19.18 -11.32
CA ASP A 83 10.63 20.51 -11.88
C ASP A 83 9.34 20.58 -12.72
N LYS A 84 8.58 19.47 -12.76
CA LYS A 84 7.37 19.36 -13.60
C LYS A 84 6.12 19.28 -12.73
N ILE A 85 5.17 20.16 -13.00
CA ILE A 85 3.83 20.09 -12.42
C ILE A 85 2.86 19.46 -13.41
N LYS A 86 2.13 18.44 -12.95
CA LYS A 86 1.02 17.81 -13.68
C LYS A 86 -0.28 18.14 -12.97
N GLN A 87 -1.20 18.76 -13.68
CA GLN A 87 -2.51 19.12 -13.17
C GLN A 87 -3.50 17.99 -13.42
N GLY A 88 -4.50 17.90 -12.55
CA GLY A 88 -5.45 16.82 -12.55
C GLY A 88 -6.65 17.08 -11.65
N GLU A 89 -7.46 16.04 -11.50
CA GLU A 89 -8.62 16.02 -10.62
C GLU A 89 -8.52 14.79 -9.72
N TRP A 90 -9.03 14.90 -8.51
CA TRP A 90 -9.28 13.76 -7.65
C TRP A 90 -10.77 13.63 -7.35
N LYS A 91 -11.22 12.39 -7.14
CA LYS A 91 -12.59 12.09 -6.74
C LYS A 91 -12.62 10.88 -5.82
N ILE A 92 -13.47 10.91 -4.80
CA ILE A 92 -13.79 9.77 -3.95
C ILE A 92 -15.19 9.28 -4.31
N MET A 93 -15.32 7.99 -4.63
CA MET A 93 -16.61 7.31 -4.78
C MET A 93 -16.54 5.95 -4.11
N GLY A 94 -17.44 5.69 -3.16
CA GLY A 94 -17.37 4.47 -2.35
C GLY A 94 -16.00 4.35 -1.64
N PRO A 95 -15.39 3.15 -1.58
CA PRO A 95 -14.04 2.94 -1.06
C PRO A 95 -12.94 3.23 -2.09
N GLY A 96 -13.22 4.02 -3.13
CA GLY A 96 -12.28 4.31 -4.21
C GLY A 96 -11.84 5.78 -4.23
N LEU A 97 -10.53 6.01 -4.31
CA LEU A 97 -9.91 7.27 -4.73
C LEU A 97 -9.58 7.18 -6.21
N ARG A 98 -10.05 8.13 -7.00
CA ARG A 98 -9.69 8.31 -8.40
C ARG A 98 -8.80 9.53 -8.54
N ILE A 99 -7.72 9.40 -9.31
CA ILE A 99 -6.84 10.50 -9.70
C ILE A 99 -6.79 10.53 -11.24
N LYS A 100 -7.06 11.70 -11.83
CA LYS A 100 -7.10 11.93 -13.28
C LYS A 100 -6.13 13.04 -13.66
N ASP A 101 -5.38 12.86 -14.73
CA ASP A 101 -4.46 13.87 -15.30
C ASP A 101 -5.19 14.66 -16.40
N HIS A 102 -5.09 15.99 -16.40
CA HIS A 102 -5.73 16.87 -17.38
C HIS A 102 -5.18 16.68 -18.81
N LYS A 103 -3.92 16.26 -18.99
CA LYS A 103 -3.27 16.19 -20.31
C LYS A 103 -3.55 14.89 -21.07
N LYS A 104 -4.16 13.88 -20.44
CA LYS A 104 -4.45 12.59 -21.10
C LYS A 104 -5.92 12.51 -21.53
N LYS A 105 -6.17 12.39 -22.84
CA LYS A 105 -7.52 12.23 -23.44
C LYS A 105 -8.21 10.89 -23.14
N LYS A 106 -7.49 9.88 -22.64
CA LYS A 106 -8.09 8.59 -22.23
C LYS A 106 -8.66 8.69 -20.81
N PRO A 107 -9.72 7.92 -20.46
CA PRO A 107 -10.27 7.84 -19.11
C PRO A 107 -9.32 7.12 -18.14
N TYR A 108 -8.11 7.64 -17.93
CA TYR A 108 -7.30 7.24 -16.79
C TYR A 108 -7.80 7.96 -15.56
N GLY A 109 -8.67 7.28 -14.84
CA GLY A 109 -8.62 7.35 -13.40
C GLY A 109 -8.92 5.95 -12.90
N LYS A 110 -7.87 5.17 -12.68
CA LYS A 110 -8.01 3.90 -11.96
C LYS A 110 -8.59 4.27 -10.59
N TRP A 111 -9.62 3.53 -10.19
CA TRP A 111 -10.08 3.59 -8.81
C TRP A 111 -9.05 2.88 -7.95
N PHE A 112 -8.60 3.57 -6.91
CA PHE A 112 -7.67 3.06 -5.94
C PHE A 112 -8.37 2.79 -4.62
N ASN A 113 -8.21 1.59 -4.09
CA ASN A 113 -8.58 1.30 -2.72
C ASN A 113 -7.45 1.80 -1.81
N LEU A 114 -7.77 2.62 -0.80
CA LEU A 114 -6.78 3.04 0.19
C LEU A 114 -6.83 2.09 1.38
N ALA A 115 -5.68 1.58 1.79
CA ALA A 115 -5.52 0.95 3.10
C ALA A 115 -4.79 1.91 4.03
N LYS A 116 -5.28 2.05 5.26
CA LYS A 116 -4.61 2.84 6.29
C LYS A 116 -3.39 2.07 6.80
N THR A 117 -2.21 2.67 6.71
CA THR A 117 -0.95 2.08 7.17
C THR A 117 -0.33 2.81 8.37
N GLY A 118 -0.87 3.98 8.73
CA GLY A 118 -0.48 4.75 9.91
C GLY A 118 -1.50 5.83 10.25
N LYS A 119 -1.20 6.71 11.23
CA LYS A 119 -2.13 7.77 11.66
C LYS A 119 -2.53 8.71 10.51
N LYS A 120 -1.57 9.06 9.64
CA LYS A 120 -1.73 9.91 8.45
C LYS A 120 -1.15 9.26 7.18
N SER A 121 -0.91 7.96 7.21
CA SER A 121 -0.26 7.24 6.11
C SER A 121 -1.22 6.24 5.49
N TYR A 122 -1.21 6.16 4.17
CA TYR A 122 -2.09 5.32 3.38
C TYR A 122 -1.31 4.62 2.27
N THR A 123 -1.78 3.45 1.85
CA THR A 123 -1.31 2.81 0.62
C THR A 123 -2.48 2.69 -0.34
N ALA A 124 -2.31 3.20 -1.56
CA ALA A 124 -3.28 3.07 -2.63
C ALA A 124 -2.98 1.80 -3.42
N TYR A 125 -4.02 0.99 -3.66
CA TYR A 125 -3.96 -0.23 -4.45
C TYR A 125 -4.88 -0.10 -5.66
N ASP A 126 -4.47 -0.59 -6.82
CA ASP A 126 -5.36 -0.64 -7.98
C ASP A 126 -6.41 -1.76 -7.88
N GLY A 127 -7.32 -1.83 -8.86
CA GLY A 127 -8.40 -2.83 -8.87
C GLY A 127 -7.94 -4.30 -8.87
N SER A 128 -6.66 -4.57 -9.17
CA SER A 128 -6.07 -5.92 -9.07
C SER A 128 -5.45 -6.20 -7.70
N GLY A 129 -5.50 -5.24 -6.77
CA GLY A 129 -4.85 -5.34 -5.46
C GLY A 129 -3.35 -5.07 -5.50
N LYS A 130 -2.79 -4.58 -6.62
CA LYS A 130 -1.38 -4.18 -6.71
C LYS A 130 -1.19 -2.80 -6.12
N LYS A 131 -0.13 -2.63 -5.31
CA LYS A 131 0.27 -1.34 -4.76
C LYS A 131 0.56 -0.36 -5.90
N TYR A 132 -0.04 0.81 -5.83
CA TYR A 132 0.14 1.90 -6.78
C TYR A 132 0.98 3.04 -6.20
N MET A 133 0.68 3.46 -4.98
CA MET A 133 1.48 4.48 -4.27
C MET A 133 1.34 4.35 -2.76
N THR A 134 2.32 4.90 -2.05
CA THR A 134 2.20 5.19 -0.61
C THR A 134 2.04 6.69 -0.43
N MET A 135 1.09 7.08 0.42
CA MET A 135 0.76 8.45 0.76
C MET A 135 1.11 8.74 2.21
N LYS A 136 1.79 9.87 2.46
CA LYS A 136 2.22 10.33 3.79
C LYS A 136 1.96 11.82 3.96
#